data_AF-A0A3S3U470-F1
#
_entry.id   AF-A0A3S3U470-F1
#
_cell.length_a   1.000
_cell.length_b   1.000
_cell.length_c   1.000
_cell.angle_alpha   90.00
_cell.angle_beta   90.00
_cell.angle_gamma   90.00
#
_symmetry.space_group_name_H-M   'P 1'
#
loop_
_entity.id
_entity.type
_entity.pdbx_description
1 polymer ?
#
loop_
_entity_poly.entity_id
_entity_poly.type
_entity_poly.pdbx_seq_one_letter_code
_entity_poly.pdbx_strand_id
1 'polypeptide(L)'
;MIRLKLPDISIVTGVVLGAGAVLLTLFGNPVNSGICISCFLENLAGALQLQDSLRMSYIRPELIGFILGAFFMAKQSRRFRVTGGSSPLIRFLLGFFMIVGCGIFIGCPIKMILRLGAGDLTAVAALLGLLFGIWLGGNTSGPGQS
;
A
#
# COMPACT_ATOMS: atom_id res chain seq x y z
N MET A 1 -6.13 1.99 -29.64
CA MET A 1 -5.19 3.04 -29.20
C MET A 1 -6.02 4.23 -28.72
N ILE A 2 -6.02 4.54 -27.43
CA ILE A 2 -6.68 5.74 -26.91
C ILE A 2 -5.62 6.47 -26.08
N ARG A 3 -5.00 7.44 -26.74
CA ARG A 3 -3.98 8.35 -26.21
C ARG A 3 -4.73 9.59 -25.69
N LEU A 4 -5.59 9.41 -24.68
CA LEU A 4 -6.24 10.54 -24.01
C LEU A 4 -5.23 11.14 -23.02
N LYS A 5 -5.07 12.46 -23.07
CA LYS A 5 -4.30 13.30 -22.14
C LYS A 5 -4.37 12.73 -20.71
N LEU A 6 -3.26 12.15 -20.25
CA LEU A 6 -3.14 11.47 -18.96
C LEU A 6 -2.97 12.35 -17.68
N PRO A 7 -2.79 13.69 -17.71
CA PRO A 7 -2.53 14.42 -16.47
C PRO A 7 -3.79 14.57 -15.58
N ASP A 8 -4.98 14.74 -16.15
CA ASP A 8 -6.17 15.06 -15.34
C ASP A 8 -6.70 13.86 -14.55
N ILE A 9 -6.75 12.66 -15.14
CA ILE A 9 -7.26 11.46 -14.46
C ILE A 9 -6.36 11.09 -13.27
N SER A 10 -5.04 11.21 -13.41
CA SER A 10 -4.10 10.88 -12.35
C SER A 10 -4.21 11.88 -11.18
N ILE A 11 -4.37 13.16 -11.49
CA ILE A 11 -4.63 14.21 -10.48
C ILE A 11 -5.98 13.99 -9.80
N VAL A 12 -7.06 13.75 -10.54
CA VAL A 12 -8.40 13.48 -10.00
C VAL A 12 -8.39 12.23 -9.12
N THR A 13 -7.72 11.17 -9.55
CA THR A 13 -7.61 9.94 -8.74
C THR A 13 -6.80 10.18 -7.48
N GLY A 14 -5.72 10.97 -7.56
CA GLY A 14 -4.92 11.38 -6.40
C GLY A 14 -5.70 12.24 -5.42
N VAL A 15 -6.52 13.19 -5.89
CA VAL A 15 -7.41 14.02 -5.07
C VAL A 15 -8.49 13.17 -4.41
N VAL A 16 -9.12 12.25 -5.13
CA VAL A 16 -10.15 11.34 -4.57
C VAL A 16 -9.56 10.40 -3.53
N LEU A 17 -8.38 9.82 -3.80
CA LEU A 17 -7.67 8.97 -2.84
C LEU A 17 -7.20 9.76 -1.61
N GLY A 18 -6.66 10.96 -1.81
CA GLY A 18 -6.21 11.83 -0.73
C GLY A 18 -7.37 12.34 0.14
N ALA A 19 -8.46 12.81 -0.49
CA ALA A 19 -9.67 13.20 0.20
C ALA A 19 -10.31 12.02 0.94
N GLY A 20 -10.38 10.84 0.31
CA GLY A 20 -10.83 9.61 0.94
C GLY A 20 -9.99 9.23 2.15
N ALA A 21 -8.65 9.34 2.06
CA ALA A 21 -7.74 9.09 3.16
C ALA A 21 -8.00 10.02 4.35
N VAL A 22 -8.19 11.33 4.08
CA VAL A 22 -8.49 12.34 5.11
C VAL A 22 -9.86 12.10 5.75
N LEU A 23 -10.87 11.78 4.94
CA LEU A 23 -12.23 11.49 5.43
C LEU A 23 -12.26 10.23 6.31
N LEU A 24 -11.49 9.21 5.93
CA LEU A 24 -11.30 7.98 6.70
C LEU A 24 -10.52 8.23 8.00
N THR A 25 -9.54 9.14 8.04
CA THR A 25 -8.91 9.54 9.32
C THR A 25 -9.86 10.25 10.28
N LEU A 26 -10.89 10.93 9.76
CA LEU A 26 -11.88 11.67 10.58
C LEU A 26 -13.03 10.77 11.06
N PHE A 27 -13.49 9.82 10.23
CA PHE A 27 -14.62 8.94 10.53
C PHE A 27 -14.23 7.50 10.96
N GLY A 28 -12.94 7.15 10.93
CA GLY A 28 -12.45 5.82 11.25
C GLY A 28 -12.38 5.54 12.76
N ASN A 29 -12.97 4.42 13.19
CA ASN A 29 -12.79 3.81 14.50
C ASN A 29 -11.68 2.75 14.40
N PRO A 30 -10.40 3.00 14.79
CA PRO A 30 -9.85 4.00 15.71
C PRO A 30 -9.34 5.31 15.07
N VAL A 31 -9.48 6.41 15.82
CA VAL A 31 -8.95 7.75 15.49
C VAL A 31 -7.45 7.68 15.17
N ASN A 32 -7.03 8.38 14.10
CA ASN A 32 -5.63 8.48 13.65
C ASN A 32 -5.04 7.25 12.93
N SER A 33 -5.86 6.47 12.23
CA SER A 33 -5.39 5.39 11.34
C SER A 33 -5.73 5.68 9.88
N GLY A 34 -4.96 6.54 9.21
CA GLY A 34 -5.08 6.69 7.76
C GLY A 34 -4.87 5.39 6.99
N ILE A 35 -4.99 5.43 5.66
CA ILE A 35 -4.83 4.25 4.78
C ILE A 35 -3.44 3.61 4.98
N CYS A 36 -3.40 2.46 5.65
CA CYS A 36 -2.15 1.76 5.96
C CYS A 36 -2.23 0.27 5.61
N ILE A 37 -1.75 -0.10 4.42
CA ILE A 37 -1.79 -1.47 3.91
C ILE A 37 -0.97 -2.44 4.78
N SER A 38 0.19 -2.02 5.32
CA SER A 38 0.99 -2.90 6.18
C SER A 38 0.22 -3.30 7.45
N CYS A 39 -0.41 -2.33 8.12
CA CYS A 39 -1.22 -2.60 9.30
C CYS A 39 -2.46 -3.45 8.98
N PHE A 40 -3.04 -3.31 7.79
CA PHE A 40 -4.16 -4.18 7.39
C PHE A 40 -3.72 -5.62 7.19
N LEU A 41 -2.53 -5.83 6.63
CA LEU A 41 -1.96 -7.16 6.45
C LEU A 41 -1.59 -7.80 7.80
N GLU A 42 -1.02 -7.02 8.72
CA GLU A 42 -0.74 -7.47 10.09
C GLU A 42 -2.03 -7.81 10.85
N ASN A 43 -3.07 -6.99 10.73
CA ASN A 43 -4.36 -7.26 11.36
C ASN A 43 -5.07 -8.49 10.76
N LEU A 44 -4.96 -8.70 9.45
CA LEU A 44 -5.44 -9.92 8.79
C LEU A 44 -4.68 -11.16 9.25
N ALA A 45 -3.35 -11.06 9.38
CA ALA A 45 -2.54 -12.16 9.92
C ALA A 45 -2.94 -12.49 11.37
N GLY A 46 -3.23 -11.47 12.18
CA GLY A 46 -3.82 -11.64 13.52
C GLY A 46 -5.22 -12.25 13.50
N ALA A 47 -6.07 -11.92 12.51
CA ALA A 47 -7.40 -12.51 12.32
C ALA A 47 -7.36 -13.98 11.85
N LEU A 48 -6.30 -14.37 11.14
CA LEU A 48 -6.04 -15.72 10.68
C LEU A 48 -5.32 -16.60 11.74
N GLN A 49 -5.17 -16.11 12.97
CA GLN A 49 -4.43 -16.76 14.07
C GLN A 49 -2.95 -17.08 13.73
N LEU A 50 -2.35 -16.36 12.77
CA LEU A 50 -0.92 -16.46 12.50
C LEU A 50 -0.08 -15.74 13.58
N GLN A 51 -0.71 -14.87 14.38
CA GLN A 51 -0.07 -14.08 15.42
C GLN A 51 -0.99 -13.98 16.66
N ASP A 52 -0.54 -14.45 17.83
CA ASP A 52 -1.27 -14.38 19.10
C ASP A 52 -1.20 -12.98 19.74
N SER A 53 -1.77 -11.97 19.07
CA SER A 53 -1.95 -10.64 19.68
C SER A 53 -3.41 -10.19 19.65
N LEU A 54 -4.07 -10.31 20.81
CA LEU A 54 -5.49 -9.98 21.04
C LEU A 54 -5.89 -8.54 20.68
N ARG A 55 -4.93 -7.62 20.56
CA ARG A 55 -5.20 -6.20 20.24
C ARG A 55 -5.36 -5.90 18.75
N MET A 56 -4.97 -6.79 17.85
CA MET A 56 -4.83 -6.49 16.40
C MET A 56 -5.63 -7.44 15.50
N SER A 57 -6.39 -8.37 16.08
CA SER A 57 -7.15 -9.39 15.35
C SER A 57 -8.53 -8.88 14.91
N TYR A 58 -8.56 -7.98 13.92
CA TYR A 58 -9.81 -7.54 13.31
C TYR A 58 -9.65 -7.23 11.82
N ILE A 59 -10.65 -7.61 11.03
CA ILE A 59 -10.68 -7.31 9.61
C ILE A 59 -11.22 -5.90 9.43
N ARG A 60 -10.42 -5.02 8.82
CA ARG A 60 -10.86 -3.66 8.54
C ARG A 60 -11.64 -3.62 7.20
N PRO A 61 -12.88 -3.09 7.17
CA PRO A 61 -13.74 -3.12 5.97
C PRO A 61 -13.17 -2.33 4.78
N GLU A 62 -12.29 -1.37 5.04
CA GLU A 62 -11.59 -0.56 4.02
C GLU A 62 -10.81 -1.42 3.02
N LEU A 63 -10.12 -2.46 3.51
CA LEU A 63 -9.34 -3.36 2.65
C LEU A 63 -10.24 -4.15 1.70
N ILE A 64 -11.39 -4.64 2.20
CA ILE A 64 -12.38 -5.35 1.40
C ILE A 64 -12.93 -4.41 0.31
N GLY A 65 -13.20 -3.16 0.65
CA GLY A 65 -13.62 -2.12 -0.29
C GLY A 65 -12.60 -1.89 -1.42
N PHE A 66 -11.30 -1.79 -1.10
CA PHE A 66 -10.25 -1.65 -2.12
C PHE A 66 -10.16 -2.86 -3.05
N ILE A 67 -10.23 -4.07 -2.49
CA ILE A 67 -10.15 -5.31 -3.28
C ILE A 67 -11.35 -5.41 -4.23
N LEU A 68 -12.56 -5.19 -3.73
CA LEU A 68 -13.79 -5.24 -4.53
C LEU A 68 -13.82 -4.13 -5.58
N GLY A 69 -13.39 -2.91 -5.24
CA GLY A 69 -13.30 -1.80 -6.18
C GLY A 69 -12.31 -2.06 -7.31
N ALA A 70 -11.11 -2.55 -6.99
CA ALA A 70 -10.11 -2.94 -7.98
C ALA A 70 -10.62 -4.08 -8.89
N PHE A 71 -11.30 -5.07 -8.31
CA PHE A 71 -11.90 -6.16 -9.06
C PHE A 71 -13.00 -5.68 -10.01
N PHE A 72 -13.90 -4.80 -9.55
CA PHE A 72 -14.98 -4.25 -10.37
C PHE A 72 -14.42 -3.43 -11.53
N MET A 73 -13.41 -2.59 -11.28
CA MET A 73 -12.74 -1.81 -12.32
C MET A 73 -12.01 -2.70 -13.32
N ALA A 74 -11.35 -3.76 -12.88
CA ALA A 74 -10.69 -4.72 -13.78
C ALA A 74 -11.70 -5.50 -14.65
N LYS A 75 -12.85 -5.86 -14.08
CA LYS A 75 -13.95 -6.52 -14.80
C LYS A 75 -14.55 -5.60 -15.87
N GLN A 76 -14.84 -4.34 -15.51
CA GLN A 76 -15.37 -3.34 -16.44
C GLN A 76 -14.38 -3.03 -17.57
N SER A 77 -13.08 -2.99 -17.24
CA SER A 77 -12.01 -2.74 -18.21
C SER A 77 -11.76 -3.91 -19.16
N ARG A 78 -12.43 -5.07 -18.98
CA ARG A 78 -12.29 -6.30 -19.80
C ARG A 78 -10.82 -6.75 -19.98
N ARG A 79 -9.93 -6.31 -19.08
CA ARG A 79 -8.48 -6.58 -19.06
C ARG A 79 -8.08 -7.40 -17.86
N PHE A 80 -9.00 -8.21 -17.34
CA PHE A 80 -8.71 -9.12 -16.25
C PHE A 80 -7.74 -10.21 -16.73
N ARG A 81 -6.44 -9.96 -16.52
CA ARG A 81 -5.36 -10.90 -16.82
C ARG A 81 -4.85 -11.44 -15.50
N VAL A 82 -5.11 -12.72 -15.25
CA VAL A 82 -4.57 -13.43 -14.09
C VAL A 82 -3.11 -13.73 -14.39
N THR A 83 -2.22 -12.83 -14.02
CA THR A 83 -0.78 -13.05 -14.15
C THR A 83 -0.31 -13.91 -12.98
N GLY A 84 -0.18 -15.21 -13.21
CA GLY A 84 0.63 -16.08 -12.35
C GLY A 84 2.10 -15.80 -12.66
N GLY A 85 2.85 -15.25 -11.70
CA GLY A 85 4.26 -14.93 -11.90
C GLY A 85 5.11 -16.19 -12.11
N SER A 86 6.13 -16.09 -12.97
CA SER A 86 7.10 -17.16 -13.23
C SER A 86 8.01 -17.49 -12.03
N SER A 87 8.08 -16.61 -11.02
CA SER A 87 8.89 -16.77 -9.82
C SER A 87 8.12 -16.40 -8.54
N PRO A 88 7.28 -17.31 -8.01
CA PRO A 88 6.52 -17.07 -6.77
C PRO A 88 7.42 -16.79 -5.56
N LEU A 89 8.59 -17.44 -5.52
CA LEU A 89 9.56 -17.29 -4.42
C LEU A 89 10.11 -15.85 -4.32
N ILE A 90 10.47 -15.24 -5.44
CA ILE A 90 11.04 -13.88 -5.47
C ILE A 90 9.98 -12.86 -5.02
N ARG A 91 8.73 -13.02 -5.48
CA ARG A 91 7.62 -12.15 -5.07
C ARG A 91 7.30 -12.29 -3.58
N PHE A 92 7.35 -13.50 -3.05
CA PHE A 92 7.14 -13.76 -1.63
C PHE A 92 8.24 -13.10 -0.78
N LEU A 93 9.51 -13.28 -1.15
CA LEU A 93 10.64 -12.63 -0.47
C LEU A 93 10.53 -11.10 -0.54
N LEU A 94 10.20 -10.53 -1.69
CA LEU A 94 9.97 -9.08 -1.82
C LEU A 94 8.88 -8.58 -0.86
N GLY A 95 7.75 -9.30 -0.79
CA GLY A 95 6.66 -8.97 0.13
C GLY A 95 7.07 -9.07 1.60
N PHE A 96 7.84 -10.11 1.95
CA PHE A 96 8.36 -10.30 3.29
C PHE A 96 9.29 -9.15 3.72
N PHE A 97 10.31 -8.83 2.91
CA PHE A 97 11.21 -7.69 3.18
C PHE A 97 10.46 -6.36 3.24
N MET A 98 9.42 -6.19 2.41
CA MET A 98 8.58 -4.99 2.44
C MET A 98 7.81 -4.84 3.76
N ILE A 99 7.20 -5.91 4.28
CA ILE A 99 6.49 -5.88 5.57
C ILE A 99 7.47 -5.62 6.71
N VAL A 100 8.62 -6.31 6.72
CA VAL A 100 9.67 -6.10 7.74
C VAL A 100 10.16 -4.65 7.71
N GLY A 101 10.41 -4.09 6.52
CA GLY A 101 10.77 -2.68 6.36
C GLY A 101 9.70 -1.72 6.88
N CYS A 102 8.42 -1.97 6.56
CA CYS A 102 7.31 -1.16 7.07
C CYS A 102 7.20 -1.21 8.60
N GLY A 103 7.50 -2.36 9.21
CA GLY A 103 7.55 -2.55 10.67
C GLY A 103 8.65 -1.73 11.33
N ILE A 104 9.86 -1.74 10.78
CA ILE A 104 11.02 -0.99 11.30
C ILE A 104 10.77 0.52 11.24
N PHE A 105 10.18 1.01 10.14
CA PHE A 105 9.92 2.45 9.96
C PHE A 105 8.55 2.91 10.48
N ILE A 106 7.77 2.04 11.14
CA ILE A 106 6.47 2.35 11.77
C ILE A 106 5.47 2.96 10.76
N GLY A 107 5.52 2.50 9.50
CA GLY A 107 4.61 3.00 8.48
C GLY A 107 4.76 2.34 7.12
N CYS A 108 3.62 2.21 6.42
CA CYS A 108 3.59 1.93 4.99
C CYS A 108 3.94 3.21 4.19
N PRO A 109 4.32 3.10 2.90
CA PRO A 109 4.71 4.26 2.09
C PRO A 109 3.64 5.35 2.06
N ILE A 110 2.36 4.98 2.01
CA ILE A 110 1.25 5.93 2.02
C ILE A 110 1.13 6.63 3.39
N LYS A 111 1.20 5.88 4.49
CA LYS A 111 1.17 6.43 5.85
C LYS A 111 2.34 7.38 6.11
N MET A 112 3.51 7.11 5.54
CA MET A 112 4.65 8.02 5.63
C MET A 112 4.39 9.35 4.94
N ILE A 113 3.83 9.35 3.74
CA ILE A 113 3.50 10.58 3.00
C ILE A 113 2.46 11.41 3.77
N LEU A 114 1.45 10.74 4.36
CA LEU A 114 0.47 11.43 5.22
C LEU A 114 1.12 12.03 6.49
N ARG A 115 2.04 11.31 7.14
CA ARG A 115 2.79 11.81 8.31
C ARG A 115 3.71 12.99 7.96
N LEU A 116 4.34 12.93 6.80
CA LEU A 116 5.17 14.04 6.29
C LEU A 116 4.30 15.28 6.02
N GLY A 117 3.10 15.10 5.46
CA GLY A 117 2.11 16.17 5.30
C GLY A 117 1.58 16.73 6.62
N ALA A 118 1.60 15.95 7.69
CA ALA A 118 1.23 16.38 9.04
C ALA A 118 2.37 17.06 9.82
N GLY A 119 3.58 17.12 9.27
CA GLY A 119 4.74 17.81 9.88
C GLY A 119 5.67 16.95 10.73
N ASP A 120 5.57 15.62 10.69
CA ASP A 120 6.47 14.71 11.42
C ASP A 120 7.88 14.70 10.79
N LEU A 121 8.89 15.26 11.47
CA LEU A 121 10.30 15.20 11.03
C LEU A 121 10.85 13.76 10.94
N THR A 122 10.33 12.84 11.75
CA THR A 122 10.73 11.41 11.70
C THR A 122 10.36 10.73 10.39
N ALA A 123 9.38 11.25 9.65
CA ALA A 123 8.97 10.70 8.36
C ALA A 123 10.03 10.92 7.27
N VAL A 124 10.90 11.93 7.41
CA VAL A 124 11.96 12.24 6.43
C VAL A 124 13.02 11.15 6.39
N ALA A 125 13.48 10.66 7.54
CA ALA A 125 14.46 9.58 7.61
C ALA A 125 13.91 8.29 6.96
N ALA A 126 12.62 8.03 7.16
CA ALA A 126 11.94 6.89 6.60
C ALA A 126 11.74 7.01 5.08
N LEU A 127 11.45 8.22 4.58
CA LEU A 127 11.39 8.54 3.15
C LEU A 127 12.74 8.34 2.47
N LEU A 128 13.83 8.82 3.09
CA LEU A 128 15.19 8.63 2.58
C LEU A 128 15.59 7.16 2.54
N GLY A 129 15.24 6.39 3.57
CA GLY A 129 15.45 4.94 3.61
C GLY A 129 14.70 4.22 2.47
N LEU A 130 13.45 4.60 2.19
CA LEU A 130 12.67 4.06 1.08
C LEU A 130 13.30 4.40 -0.28
N LEU A 131 13.68 5.67 -0.49
CA LEU A 131 14.31 6.12 -1.73
C LEU A 131 15.64 5.42 -1.98
N PHE A 132 16.46 5.28 -0.95
CA PHE A 132 17.75 4.59 -1.04
C PHE A 132 17.58 3.09 -1.32
N GLY A 133 16.60 2.45 -0.68
CA GLY A 133 16.24 1.05 -0.96
C GLY A 133 15.77 0.82 -2.40
N ILE A 134 14.93 1.72 -2.94
CA ILE A 134 14.49 1.66 -4.35
C ILE A 134 15.67 1.90 -5.29
N TRP A 135 16.55 2.85 -4.97
CA TRP A 135 17.71 3.18 -5.79
C TRP A 135 18.70 2.01 -5.87
N LEU A 136 19.02 1.39 -4.72
CA LEU A 136 19.85 0.19 -4.67
C LEU A 136 19.18 -0.99 -5.38
N GLY A 137 17.89 -1.23 -5.11
CA GLY A 137 17.12 -2.29 -5.76
C GLY A 137 17.12 -2.12 -7.29
N GLY A 138 16.84 -0.92 -7.77
CA GLY A 138 16.78 -0.58 -9.19
C GLY A 138 18.12 -0.69 -9.91
N ASN A 139 19.23 -0.32 -9.26
CA ASN A 139 20.57 -0.48 -9.83
C ASN A 139 21.04 -1.95 -9.84
N THR A 140 20.58 -2.77 -8.89
CA THR A 140 21.01 -4.17 -8.77
C THR A 140 20.15 -5.12 -9.60
N SER A 141 18.91 -4.74 -9.93
CA SER A 141 18.06 -5.49 -10.84
C SER A 141 18.41 -5.18 -12.30
N GLY A 142 19.21 -6.05 -12.93
CA GLY A 142 19.41 -6.08 -14.39
C GLY A 142 18.08 -6.18 -15.17
N PRO A 143 18.10 -5.99 -16.51
CA PRO A 143 16.92 -5.78 -17.33
C PRO A 143 16.05 -7.04 -17.38
N GLY A 144 15.02 -7.12 -16.53
CA GLY A 144 14.20 -8.33 -16.43
C GLY A 144 12.93 -8.21 -15.61
N GLN A 145 12.36 -7.01 -15.45
CA GLN A 145 11.03 -6.83 -14.85
C GLN A 145 10.04 -6.34 -15.91
N SER A 146 9.46 -7.29 -16.65
CA SER A 146 8.28 -7.12 -17.53
C SER A 146 7.31 -8.26 -17.32
#